data_AF-A0A382NFG2-F1
#
_entry.id   AF-A0A382NFG2-F1
#
_cell.length_a   1.000
_cell.length_b   1.000
_cell.length_c   1.000
_cell.angle_alpha   90.00
_cell.angle_beta   90.00
_cell.angle_gamma   90.00
#
_symmetry.space_group_name_H-M   'P 1'
#
loop_
_entity.id
_entity.type
_entity.pdbx_description
1 polymer ?
#
loop_
_entity_poly.entity_id
_entity_poly.type
_entity_poly.pdbx_seq_one_letter_code
_entity_poly.pdbx_strand_id
1 'polypeptide(L)' 'MSLLDNLKGLGLIAQTSAESELLDHLESGSRTVYCGFDPTANSLHIGNLVPLLA' A
#
# COMPACT_ATOMS: atom_id res chain seq x y z
N MET A 1 10.21 13.75 -4.55
CA MET A 1 10.12 12.48 -3.80
C MET A 1 8.79 11.87 -4.18
N SER A 2 8.80 10.69 -4.81
CA SER A 2 7.56 10.03 -5.24
C SER A 2 6.80 9.47 -4.03
N LEU A 3 5.52 9.13 -4.21
CA LEU A 3 4.74 8.39 -3.21
C LEU A 3 5.47 7.10 -2.83
N LEU A 4 6.01 6.39 -3.82
CA LEU A 4 6.71 5.12 -3.63
C LEU A 4 7.99 5.30 -2.79
N ASP A 5 8.75 6.36 -3.02
CA ASP A 5 9.94 6.69 -2.22
C ASP A 5 9.58 6.99 -0.76
N ASN A 6 8.46 7.68 -0.54
CA ASN A 6 7.99 8.01 0.80
C ASN A 6 7.63 6.73 1.58
N LEU A 7 6.82 5.85 0.98
CA LEU A 7 6.44 4.57 1.56
C LEU A 7 7.66 3.67 1.84
N LYS A 8 8.65 3.67 0.94
CA LYS A 8 9.94 2.98 1.17
C LYS A 8 10.72 3.59 2.33
N GLY A 9 10.80 4.92 2.42
CA GLY A 9 11.48 5.61 3.52
C GLY A 9 10.84 5.35 4.89
N LEU A 10 9.52 5.11 4.91
CA LEU A 10 8.77 4.71 6.11
C LEU A 10 8.86 3.20 6.41
N GLY A 11 9.50 2.41 5.54
CA GLY A 11 9.58 0.95 5.69
C GLY A 11 8.24 0.23 5.47
N LEU A 12 7.29 0.85 4.75
CA LEU A 12 5.95 0.32 4.52
C LEU A 12 5.86 -0.58 3.27
N ILE A 13 6.94 -0.70 2.50
CA ILE A 13 7.01 -1.58 1.34
C ILE A 13 7.83 -2.83 1.66
N ALA A 14 7.13 -3.97 1.71
CA ALA A 14 7.80 -5.27 1.77
C ALA A 14 8.28 -5.72 0.39
N GLN A 15 7.39 -5.67 -0.62
CA GLN A 15 7.65 -6.08 -2.00
C GLN A 15 6.75 -5.31 -2.98
N THR A 16 7.21 -5.16 -4.22
CA THR A 16 6.43 -4.59 -5.32
C THR A 16 6.63 -5.43 -6.58
N SER A 17 5.58 -5.61 -7.36
CA SER A 17 5.69 -6.12 -8.73
C SER A 17 6.08 -4.98 -9.67
N ALA A 18 7.00 -5.22 -10.61
CA ALA A 18 7.30 -4.32 -11.73
C ALA A 18 7.48 -2.85 -11.28
N GLU A 19 8.50 -2.60 -10.45
CA GLU A 19 8.65 -1.34 -9.71
C GLU A 19 8.71 -0.10 -10.63
N SER A 20 9.42 -0.19 -11.75
CA SER A 20 9.50 0.87 -12.76
C SER A 20 8.13 1.22 -13.34
N GLU A 21 7.39 0.20 -13.77
CA GLU A 21 6.07 0.36 -14.38
C GLU A 21 5.05 0.84 -13.35
N LEU A 22 5.17 0.39 -12.10
CA LEU A 22 4.33 0.87 -11.00
C LEU A 22 4.58 2.35 -10.73
N LEU A 23 5.84 2.81 -10.74
CA LEU A 23 6.17 4.23 -10.56
C LEU A 23 5.53 5.08 -11.68
N ASP A 24 5.76 4.72 -12.94
CA ASP A 24 5.17 5.42 -14.10
C ASP A 24 3.63 5.40 -14.05
N HIS A 25 3.05 4.27 -13.60
CA HIS A 25 1.62 4.15 -13.43
C HIS A 25 1.09 5.07 -12.33
N LEU A 26 1.73 5.15 -11.16
CA LEU A 26 1.32 6.02 -10.06
C LEU A 26 1.50 7.51 -10.41
N GLU A 27 2.53 7.86 -11.19
CA GLU A 27 2.80 9.25 -11.59
C GLU A 27 1.85 9.77 -12.68
N SER A 28 1.28 8.88 -13.50
CA SER A 28 0.38 9.27 -14.59
C SER A 28 -1.06 9.62 -14.15
N GLY A 29 -1.38 9.56 -12.85
CA GLY A 29 -2.63 10.07 -12.30
C GLY A 29 -3.18 9.25 -11.13
N SER A 30 -4.38 9.62 -10.66
CA SER A 30 -5.03 8.95 -9.53
C SER A 30 -5.36 7.49 -9.85
N ARG A 31 -5.12 6.61 -8.87
CA ARG A 31 -5.38 5.17 -8.97
C ARG A 31 -6.42 4.74 -7.96
N THR A 32 -7.23 3.77 -8.36
CA THR A 32 -8.12 3.04 -7.45
C THR A 32 -7.38 1.82 -6.96
N VAL A 33 -7.32 1.64 -5.65
CA VAL A 33 -6.66 0.50 -4.99
C VAL A 33 -7.65 -0.19 -4.07
N TYR A 34 -7.34 -1.42 -3.65
CA TYR A 34 -8.13 -2.15 -2.67
C TYR A 34 -7.23 -2.85 -1.66
N CYS A 35 -7.75 -3.03 -0.45
CA CYS A 35 -7.16 -3.89 0.57
C CYS A 35 -8.28 -4.79 1.12
N GLY A 36 -8.03 -6.10 1.19
CA GLY A 36 -9.01 -7.08 1.64
C GLY A 36 -8.87 -7.38 3.13
N PHE A 37 -10.02 -7.51 3.81
CA PHE A 37 -10.09 -7.97 5.20
C PHE A 37 -11.15 -9.07 5.31
N ASP A 38 -10.71 -10.29 5.64
CA ASP A 38 -11.65 -11.38 5.89
C ASP A 38 -12.28 -11.25 7.28
N PRO A 39 -13.58 -11.56 7.44
CA PRO A 39 -14.30 -11.45 8.72
C PRO A 39 -13.96 -12.61 9.65
N THR A 40 -12.69 -12.69 10.09
CA THR A 40 -12.16 -13.75 10.94
C THR A 40 -12.48 -13.55 12.43
N ALA A 41 -12.94 -12.35 12.81
CA ALA A 41 -13.37 -12.00 14.17
C ALA A 41 -14.39 -10.85 14.14
N ASN A 42 -14.99 -10.55 15.30
CA ASN A 42 -15.98 -9.46 15.46
C ASN A 42 -15.38 -8.04 15.33
N SER A 43 -14.04 -7.92 15.27
CA SER A 43 -13.33 -6.66 15.15
C SER A 43 -11.97 -6.87 14.47
N LEU A 44 -11.47 -5.83 13.83
CA LEU A 44 -10.06 -5.75 13.43
C LEU A 44 -9.16 -5.59 14.66
N HIS A 45 -7.89 -5.93 14.50
CA HIS A 45 -6.84 -5.77 15.52
C HIS A 45 -5.64 -5.00 14.95
N ILE A 46 -4.62 -4.74 15.78
CA ILE A 46 -3.45 -3.92 15.42
C ILE A 46 -2.75 -4.38 14.12
N GLY A 47 -2.70 -5.69 13.84
CA GLY A 47 -2.13 -6.23 12.60
C GLY A 47 -2.79 -5.74 11.30
N ASN A 48 -4.01 -5.21 11.37
CA ASN A 48 -4.74 -4.69 10.21
C ASN A 48 -4.50 -3.19 9.98
N LEU A 49 -3.86 -2.47 10.92
CA LEU A 49 -3.74 -1.01 10.83
C LEU A 49 -2.75 -0.56 9.76
N VAL A 50 -1.65 -1.29 9.55
CA VAL A 50 -0.66 -0.94 8.53
C VAL A 50 -1.31 -0.87 7.14
N PRO A 51 -1.98 -1.93 6.63
CA PRO A 51 -2.61 -1.87 5.32
C PRO A 51 -3.87 -0.99 5.26
N LEU A 52 -4.42 -0.56 6.40
CA LEU A 52 -5.59 0.33 6.47
C LEU A 52 -5.21 1.83 6.38
N LEU A 53 -4.02 2.20 6.88
CA LEU A 53 -3.57 3.59 7.00
C LEU A 53 -2.56 4.01 5.93
N ALA A 54 -1.81 3.06 5.37
CA ALA A 54 -0.72 3.31 4.43
C ALA A 54 -1.20 3.72 3.03
#